data_AF-A0A1W0E2V9-F1
#
_entry.id   AF-A0A1W0E2V9-F1
#
_cell.length_a   1.000
_cell.length_b   1.000
_cell.length_c   1.000
_cell.angle_alpha   90.00
_cell.angle_beta   90.00
_cell.angle_gamma   90.00
#
_symmetry.space_group_name_H-M   'P 1'
#
loop_
_entity.id
_entity.type
_entity.pdbx_description
1 polymer ?
#
loop_
_entity_poly.entity_id
_entity_poly.type
_entity_poly.pdbx_seq_one_letter_code
_entity_poly.pdbx_strand_id
1 'polypeptide(L)'
;MRKENIVYLISDNTNAYLGDKILLHNNLTLQKTNIFDKESLNNISQAKDYYKMFFTNKVIYMQATKNSAEIAGMILSYFYDGIALCNTFGEIERVLMDKKENLTEIDCSNILLGHKKKFKDFFIQPSFETISSTGANCAIVHHTPGSDRINPYECYLMDSGSQYMFGTTDTTRTVLFGDFKKENKEESDKFLDMEYYEKLVHDNTLVLKCHLNVMISSYSKNDTWEMVDSRGREFLLKENKDYGPFFIPWCRTFFKCS
;
A
#
# COMPACT_ATOMS: atom_id res chain seq x y z
N MET A 1 -16.57 4.91 10.49
CA MET A 1 -17.74 5.44 9.77
C MET A 1 -18.13 6.78 10.40
N ARG A 2 -17.78 7.90 9.76
CA ARG A 2 -18.24 9.21 10.24
C ARG A 2 -19.68 9.39 9.77
N LYS A 3 -20.61 9.48 10.72
CA LYS A 3 -22.03 9.74 10.47
C LYS A 3 -22.16 10.95 9.56
N GLU A 4 -22.90 10.78 8.47
CA GLU A 4 -23.23 11.84 7.53
C GLU A 4 -24.11 12.87 8.23
N ASN A 5 -23.54 14.03 8.56
CA ASN A 5 -24.30 15.16 9.09
C ASN A 5 -24.94 15.88 7.90
N ILE A 6 -26.23 15.63 7.68
CA ILE A 6 -27.04 16.35 6.70
C ILE A 6 -27.35 17.75 7.27
N VAL A 7 -27.01 18.81 6.53
CA VAL A 7 -27.36 20.20 6.87
C VAL A 7 -28.05 20.83 5.66
N TYR A 8 -29.22 21.42 5.88
CA TYR A 8 -30.10 22.03 4.89
C TYR A 8 -29.92 23.54 4.89
N LEU A 9 -29.69 24.14 3.72
CA LEU A 9 -29.29 25.54 3.64
C LEU A 9 -29.88 26.38 2.51
N ILE A 10 -30.48 27.50 2.91
CA ILE A 10 -30.98 28.60 2.08
C ILE A 10 -29.84 29.60 1.82
N SER A 11 -29.60 29.83 0.53
CA SER A 11 -28.66 30.73 -0.16
C SER A 11 -28.69 32.24 0.10
N ASP A 12 -27.71 32.82 0.83
CA ASP A 12 -26.99 34.00 0.32
C ASP A 12 -25.51 33.62 0.15
N ASN A 13 -24.88 34.05 -0.94
CA ASN A 13 -23.67 33.46 -1.56
C ASN A 13 -22.38 33.41 -0.69
N THR A 14 -22.46 33.71 0.60
CA THR A 14 -21.31 33.78 1.51
C THR A 14 -21.49 32.98 2.80
N ASN A 15 -22.70 32.53 3.16
CA ASN A 15 -22.98 31.97 4.47
C ASN A 15 -23.71 30.62 4.44
N ALA A 16 -23.37 29.79 5.43
CA ALA A 16 -24.07 28.56 5.77
C ALA A 16 -24.79 28.75 7.12
N TYR A 17 -26.05 28.39 7.22
CA TYR A 17 -26.95 28.49 8.36
C TYR A 17 -27.52 27.11 8.74
N LEU A 18 -27.80 26.85 10.00
CA LEU A 18 -28.66 25.74 10.41
C LEU A 18 -29.73 26.35 11.31
N GLY A 19 -30.94 26.54 10.78
CA GLY A 19 -31.91 27.44 11.39
C GLY A 19 -31.37 28.87 11.44
N ASP A 20 -31.40 29.50 12.62
CA ASP A 20 -30.99 30.90 12.81
C ASP A 20 -29.51 31.10 13.15
N LYS A 21 -28.68 30.04 13.11
CA LYS A 21 -27.25 30.10 13.46
C LYS A 21 -26.35 30.06 12.23
N ILE A 22 -25.46 31.05 12.10
CA ILE A 22 -24.36 31.06 11.13
C ILE A 22 -23.32 30.02 11.54
N LEU A 23 -22.97 29.12 10.62
CA LEU A 23 -22.20 27.92 10.93
C LEU A 23 -20.71 27.94 10.60
N LEU A 24 -20.15 28.81 9.74
CA LEU A 24 -18.69 29.12 9.59
C LEU A 24 -18.32 29.79 8.24
N HIS A 25 -17.10 30.33 8.16
CA HIS A 25 -16.53 31.15 7.08
C HIS A 25 -15.45 30.39 6.26
N ASN A 26 -15.52 30.53 4.92
CA ASN A 26 -14.52 30.21 3.87
C ASN A 26 -14.08 28.74 3.68
N ASN A 27 -13.90 28.35 2.40
CA ASN A 27 -13.48 27.03 1.87
C ASN A 27 -14.57 25.95 1.69
N LEU A 28 -15.78 26.35 1.30
CA LEU A 28 -16.82 25.40 0.90
C LEU A 28 -17.15 25.55 -0.59
N THR A 29 -17.28 24.42 -1.28
CA THR A 29 -17.87 24.35 -2.62
C THR A 29 -19.26 23.75 -2.45
N LEU A 30 -20.29 24.51 -2.86
CA LEU A 30 -21.68 24.05 -2.84
C LEU A 30 -22.02 23.44 -4.20
N GLN A 31 -22.55 22.21 -4.21
CA GLN A 31 -23.15 21.62 -5.40
C GLN A 31 -24.66 21.46 -5.18
N LYS A 32 -25.45 22.07 -6.07
CA LYS A 32 -26.91 21.86 -6.10
C LYS A 32 -27.17 20.41 -6.47
N THR A 33 -27.97 19.71 -5.66
CA THR A 33 -28.36 18.32 -5.93
C THR A 33 -29.85 18.13 -5.72
N ASN A 34 -30.47 17.30 -6.57
CA ASN A 34 -31.86 16.88 -6.42
C ASN A 34 -31.98 15.43 -5.92
N ILE A 35 -30.87 14.81 -5.51
CA ILE A 35 -30.80 13.40 -5.17
C ILE A 35 -30.60 13.26 -3.66
N PHE A 36 -31.62 12.75 -2.96
CA PHE A 36 -31.50 12.21 -1.61
C PHE A 36 -32.36 10.96 -1.43
N ASP A 37 -31.89 10.11 -0.51
CA ASP A 37 -32.58 8.92 -0.02
C ASP A 37 -33.87 9.31 0.71
N LYS A 38 -34.97 8.63 0.36
CA LYS A 38 -36.33 8.97 0.80
C LYS A 38 -36.52 8.89 2.31
N GLU A 39 -35.76 8.04 3.01
CA GLU A 39 -35.92 7.83 4.46
C GLU A 39 -35.56 9.06 5.29
N SER A 40 -34.69 9.95 4.79
CA SER A 40 -34.26 11.16 5.51
C SER A 40 -35.25 12.33 5.41
N LEU A 41 -36.32 12.20 4.61
CA LEU A 41 -37.24 13.30 4.25
C LEU A 41 -38.46 13.46 5.16
N ASN A 42 -38.71 12.55 6.11
CA ASN A 42 -39.96 12.56 6.89
C ASN A 42 -40.17 13.83 7.75
N ASN A 43 -39.13 14.64 7.96
CA ASN A 43 -39.20 15.85 8.80
C ASN A 43 -39.08 17.18 8.04
N ILE A 44 -39.05 17.19 6.70
CA ILE A 44 -38.71 18.41 5.93
C ILE A 44 -39.70 18.60 4.79
N SER A 45 -40.92 19.00 5.14
CA SER A 45 -41.99 19.31 4.19
C SER A 45 -41.91 20.72 3.59
N GLN A 46 -40.87 21.51 3.88
CA GLN A 46 -40.83 22.95 3.53
C GLN A 46 -39.58 23.45 2.79
N ALA A 47 -38.53 22.65 2.61
CA ALA A 47 -37.32 23.11 1.91
C ALA A 47 -37.44 22.92 0.39
N LYS A 48 -37.28 24.02 -0.37
CA LYS A 48 -37.38 24.06 -1.85
C LYS A 48 -36.08 23.72 -2.59
N ASP A 49 -34.92 23.97 -1.99
CA ASP A 49 -33.61 23.71 -2.59
C ASP A 49 -32.67 23.04 -1.56
N TYR A 50 -31.83 22.14 -2.04
CA TYR A 50 -30.92 21.32 -1.25
C TYR A 50 -29.49 21.42 -1.81
N TYR A 51 -28.51 21.55 -0.93
CA TYR A 51 -27.09 21.63 -1.32
C TYR A 51 -26.29 20.57 -0.58
N LYS A 52 -25.49 19.80 -1.33
CA LYS A 52 -24.49 18.91 -0.73
C LYS A 52 -23.23 19.73 -0.49
N MET A 53 -22.80 19.77 0.76
CA MET A 53 -21.61 20.50 1.17
C MET A 53 -20.40 19.57 1.13
N PHE A 54 -19.40 19.91 0.33
CA PHE A 54 -18.12 19.19 0.31
C PHE A 54 -17.07 20.01 1.03
N PHE A 55 -16.43 19.41 2.04
CA PHE A 55 -15.19 19.95 2.58
C PHE A 55 -14.09 19.70 1.57
N THR A 56 -13.68 20.74 0.84
CA THR A 56 -12.49 20.66 0.00
C THR A 56 -11.29 20.92 0.88
N ASN A 57 -10.61 19.86 1.32
CA ASN A 57 -9.32 20.04 1.96
C ASN A 57 -8.28 20.33 0.86
N LYS A 58 -8.15 21.61 0.48
CA LYS A 58 -7.17 22.07 -0.52
C LYS A 58 -5.75 21.62 -0.18
N VAL A 59 -5.45 21.45 1.10
CA VAL A 59 -4.14 20.94 1.56
C VAL A 59 -3.90 19.51 1.05
N ILE A 60 -4.91 18.65 0.92
CA ILE A 60 -4.73 17.29 0.37
C ILE A 60 -4.27 17.35 -1.09
N TYR A 61 -4.90 18.20 -1.91
CA TYR A 61 -4.52 18.36 -3.31
C TYR A 61 -3.12 18.96 -3.45
N MET A 62 -2.80 19.96 -2.61
CA MET A 62 -1.47 20.57 -2.58
C MET A 62 -0.40 19.56 -2.16
N GLN A 63 -0.67 18.74 -1.14
CA GLN A 63 0.24 17.70 -0.67
C GLN A 63 0.34 16.53 -1.63
N ALA A 64 -0.65 16.26 -2.49
CA ALA A 64 -0.59 15.16 -3.46
C ALA A 64 0.50 15.38 -4.51
N THR A 65 0.66 16.62 -5.01
CA THR A 65 1.67 16.97 -6.01
C THR A 65 2.96 17.45 -5.35
N LYS A 66 4.00 16.61 -5.39
CA LYS A 66 5.29 16.92 -4.76
C LYS A 66 6.10 17.92 -5.59
N ASN A 67 6.76 18.85 -4.92
CA ASN A 67 7.74 19.75 -5.54
C ASN A 67 9.09 19.04 -5.73
N SER A 68 10.02 19.69 -6.44
CA SER A 68 11.32 19.10 -6.77
C SER A 68 12.18 18.74 -5.54
N ALA A 69 12.11 19.51 -4.46
CA ALA A 69 12.84 19.23 -3.22
C ALA A 69 12.23 18.02 -2.48
N GLU A 70 10.90 17.92 -2.43
CA GLU A 70 10.20 16.75 -1.86
C GLU A 70 10.51 15.47 -2.65
N ILE A 71 10.54 15.54 -3.99
CA ILE A 71 10.91 14.41 -4.85
C ILE A 71 12.36 13.98 -4.58
N ALA A 72 13.30 14.94 -4.50
CA ALA A 72 14.69 14.64 -4.18
C ALA A 72 14.83 13.98 -2.79
N GLY A 73 14.06 14.45 -1.81
CA GLY A 73 13.97 13.83 -0.49
C GLY A 73 13.42 12.40 -0.51
N MET A 74 12.35 12.16 -1.28
CA MET A 74 11.83 10.80 -1.47
C MET A 74 12.88 9.88 -2.11
N ILE A 75 13.62 10.34 -3.12
CA ILE A 75 14.70 9.56 -3.75
C ILE A 75 15.79 9.19 -2.74
N LEU A 76 16.22 10.14 -1.90
CA LEU A 76 17.18 9.87 -0.82
C LEU A 76 16.63 8.87 0.20
N SER A 77 15.34 8.94 0.53
CA SER A 77 14.67 7.98 1.43
C SER A 77 14.76 6.57 0.89
N TYR A 78 14.35 6.38 -0.36
CA TYR A 78 14.43 5.09 -1.02
C TYR A 78 15.88 4.61 -1.21
N PHE A 79 16.85 5.50 -1.36
CA PHE A 79 18.27 5.13 -1.42
C PHE A 79 18.77 4.50 -0.11
N TYR A 80 18.56 5.16 1.03
CA TYR A 80 18.97 4.61 2.34
C TYR A 80 18.16 3.36 2.72
N ASP A 81 16.86 3.36 2.45
CA ASP A 81 16.00 2.20 2.72
C ASP A 81 16.41 1.00 1.85
N GLY A 82 16.79 1.25 0.59
CA GLY A 82 17.35 0.25 -0.31
C GLY A 82 18.64 -0.38 0.23
N ILE A 83 19.56 0.44 0.77
CA ILE A 83 20.78 -0.09 1.40
C ILE A 83 20.43 -0.98 2.61
N ALA A 84 19.49 -0.54 3.46
CA ALA A 84 19.05 -1.34 4.60
C ALA A 84 18.44 -2.68 4.16
N LEU A 85 17.57 -2.67 3.15
CA LEU A 85 16.96 -3.88 2.59
C LEU A 85 18.01 -4.83 1.99
N CYS A 86 18.95 -4.34 1.18
CA CYS A 86 20.02 -5.16 0.61
C CYS A 86 20.88 -5.83 1.70
N ASN A 87 21.29 -5.08 2.72
CA ASN A 87 22.05 -5.62 3.84
C ASN A 87 21.24 -6.66 4.63
N THR A 88 19.94 -6.41 4.82
CA THR A 88 19.03 -7.33 5.51
C THR A 88 18.90 -8.65 4.76
N PHE A 89 18.59 -8.62 3.46
CA PHE A 89 18.45 -9.85 2.68
C PHE A 89 19.76 -10.63 2.60
N GLY A 90 20.90 -9.96 2.42
CA GLY A 90 22.21 -10.64 2.44
C GLY A 90 22.56 -11.25 3.79
N GLU A 91 22.14 -10.62 4.90
CA GLU A 91 22.34 -11.17 6.24
C GLU A 91 21.44 -12.39 6.50
N ILE A 92 20.14 -12.28 6.17
CA ILE A 92 19.19 -13.40 6.30
C ILE A 92 19.66 -14.60 5.47
N GLU A 93 20.00 -14.37 4.20
CA GLU A 93 20.50 -15.42 3.30
C GLU A 93 21.73 -16.11 3.90
N ARG A 94 22.74 -15.34 4.35
CA ARG A 94 23.95 -15.89 4.96
C ARG A 94 23.64 -16.74 6.20
N VAL A 95 22.78 -16.26 7.10
CA VAL A 95 22.44 -17.00 8.34
C VAL A 95 21.74 -18.32 8.02
N LEU A 96 20.79 -18.30 7.07
CA LEU A 96 20.06 -19.50 6.64
C LEU A 96 20.97 -20.51 5.94
N MET A 97 21.88 -20.05 5.06
CA MET A 97 22.79 -20.93 4.33
C MET A 97 23.90 -21.51 5.20
N ASP A 98 24.40 -20.76 6.18
CA ASP A 98 25.41 -21.23 7.12
C ASP A 98 24.84 -22.24 8.15
N LYS A 99 23.51 -22.41 8.23
CA LYS A 99 22.78 -23.25 9.19
C LYS A 99 23.20 -23.00 10.65
N LYS A 100 23.66 -21.79 10.95
CA LYS A 100 24.20 -21.41 12.27
C LYS A 100 23.09 -21.16 13.27
N GLU A 101 22.01 -20.52 12.83
CA GLU A 101 20.91 -20.10 13.68
C GLU A 101 19.58 -20.25 12.94
N ASN A 102 18.51 -20.53 13.70
CA ASN A 102 17.15 -20.53 13.17
C ASN A 102 16.57 -19.13 13.32
N LEU A 103 16.38 -18.42 12.21
CA LEU A 103 15.68 -17.13 12.21
C LEU A 103 14.17 -17.35 12.29
N THR A 104 13.50 -16.46 13.00
CA THR A 104 12.04 -16.30 12.95
C THR A 104 11.63 -15.05 12.17
N GLU A 105 10.33 -14.92 11.86
CA GLU A 105 9.78 -13.71 11.26
C GLU A 105 10.10 -12.44 12.07
N ILE A 106 9.94 -12.51 13.40
CA ILE A 106 10.30 -11.39 14.29
C ILE A 106 11.81 -11.07 14.22
N ASP A 107 12.67 -12.09 14.15
CA ASP A 107 14.12 -11.88 14.04
C ASP A 107 14.47 -11.13 12.75
N CYS A 108 13.88 -11.53 11.62
CA CYS A 108 14.10 -10.85 10.34
C CYS A 108 13.61 -9.39 10.35
N SER A 109 12.46 -9.12 10.97
CA SER A 109 11.99 -7.73 11.20
C SER A 109 12.96 -6.93 12.08
N ASN A 110 13.53 -7.55 13.12
CA ASN A 110 14.52 -6.91 13.99
C ASN A 110 15.86 -6.64 13.28
N ILE A 111 16.32 -7.57 12.42
CA ILE A 111 17.50 -7.38 11.58
C ILE A 111 17.31 -6.15 10.69
N LEU A 112 16.16 -6.04 10.00
CA LEU A 112 15.84 -4.88 9.17
C LEU A 112 15.88 -3.58 9.98
N LEU A 113 15.23 -3.56 11.14
CA LEU A 113 15.21 -2.39 12.01
C LEU A 113 16.64 -2.01 12.46
N GLY A 114 17.47 -3.00 12.77
CA GLY A 114 18.88 -2.83 13.10
C GLY A 114 19.67 -2.16 11.97
N HIS A 115 19.48 -2.57 10.72
CA HIS A 115 20.11 -1.94 9.56
C HIS A 115 19.59 -0.52 9.32
N LYS A 116 18.28 -0.29 9.43
CA LYS A 116 17.68 1.06 9.27
C LYS A 116 18.21 2.04 10.33
N LYS A 117 18.35 1.61 11.59
CA LYS A 117 18.90 2.41 12.70
C LYS A 117 20.36 2.84 12.51
N LYS A 118 21.12 2.21 11.61
CA LYS A 118 22.50 2.66 11.29
C LYS A 118 22.50 4.05 10.64
N PHE A 119 21.42 4.44 9.98
CA PHE A 119 21.24 5.78 9.38
C PHE A 119 20.64 6.78 10.38
N LYS A 120 21.15 6.81 11.62
CA LYS A 120 20.60 7.56 12.76
C LYS A 120 20.35 9.05 12.51
N ASP A 121 21.08 9.66 11.58
CA ASP A 121 20.95 11.08 11.26
C ASP A 121 19.73 11.34 10.36
N PHE A 122 19.19 10.32 9.70
CA PHE A 122 18.11 10.45 8.71
C PHE A 122 16.88 9.60 9.02
N PHE A 123 17.07 8.41 9.60
CA PHE A 123 16.01 7.48 9.98
C PHE A 123 15.31 7.96 11.26
N ILE A 124 13.99 8.05 11.21
CA ILE A 124 13.16 8.44 12.36
C ILE A 124 12.56 7.19 13.02
N GLN A 125 11.77 6.43 12.27
CA GLN A 125 11.06 5.24 12.75
C GLN A 125 10.50 4.43 11.56
N PRO A 126 10.02 3.20 11.76
CA PRO A 126 9.18 2.52 10.76
C PRO A 126 7.93 3.36 10.45
N SER A 127 7.50 3.38 9.17
CA SER A 127 6.25 4.05 8.76
C SER A 127 5.00 3.22 9.08
N PHE A 128 5.17 1.91 9.19
CA PHE A 128 4.20 0.93 9.67
C PHE A 128 4.95 -0.27 10.28
N GLU A 129 4.22 -1.18 10.92
CA GLU A 129 4.78 -2.43 11.45
C GLU A 129 5.30 -3.30 10.29
N THR A 130 6.56 -3.73 10.35
CA THR A 130 7.14 -4.54 9.28
C THR A 130 6.42 -5.88 9.19
N ILE A 131 5.93 -6.21 8.00
CA ILE A 131 5.44 -7.53 7.68
C ILE A 131 6.67 -8.35 7.29
N SER A 132 6.99 -9.36 8.09
CA SER A 132 7.94 -10.41 7.75
C SER A 132 7.17 -11.72 7.85
N SER A 133 7.11 -12.46 6.75
CA SER A 133 6.30 -13.67 6.68
C SER A 133 6.99 -14.77 5.91
N THR A 134 6.77 -16.03 6.32
CA THR A 134 7.28 -17.22 5.63
C THR A 134 6.15 -18.20 5.30
N GLY A 135 6.31 -18.96 4.21
CA GLY A 135 5.39 -20.02 3.82
C GLY A 135 3.94 -19.53 3.65
N ALA A 136 3.02 -20.17 4.37
CA ALA A 136 1.59 -19.84 4.33
C ALA A 136 1.28 -18.44 4.88
N ASN A 137 2.10 -17.90 5.79
CA ASN A 137 1.89 -16.56 6.34
C ASN A 137 2.00 -15.47 5.26
N CYS A 138 2.77 -15.73 4.18
CA CYS A 138 2.86 -14.84 3.02
C CYS A 138 1.53 -14.62 2.29
N ALA A 139 0.52 -15.49 2.49
CA ALA A 139 -0.80 -15.32 1.90
C ALA A 139 -1.69 -14.34 2.70
N ILE A 140 -1.28 -13.94 3.90
CA ILE A 140 -2.02 -13.02 4.77
C ILE A 140 -1.54 -11.59 4.49
N VAL A 141 -2.40 -10.78 3.85
CA VAL A 141 -2.04 -9.44 3.33
C VAL A 141 -1.50 -8.49 4.40
N HIS A 142 -2.07 -8.48 5.60
CA HIS A 142 -1.61 -7.67 6.73
C HIS A 142 -1.16 -8.59 7.88
N HIS A 143 -0.21 -9.47 7.61
CA HIS A 143 0.36 -10.36 8.61
C HIS A 143 1.19 -9.58 9.65
N THR A 144 1.14 -10.03 10.90
CA THR A 144 2.02 -9.54 11.97
C THR A 144 3.07 -10.61 12.25
N PRO A 145 4.37 -10.29 12.16
CA PRO A 145 5.43 -11.28 12.29
C PRO A 145 5.38 -12.00 13.64
N GLY A 146 5.50 -13.33 13.61
CA GLY A 146 5.47 -14.20 14.79
C GLY A 146 6.79 -14.90 15.08
N SER A 147 6.71 -15.99 15.84
CA SER A 147 7.84 -16.88 16.14
C SER A 147 8.02 -17.99 15.10
N ASP A 148 7.31 -17.91 13.97
CA ASP A 148 7.44 -18.88 12.87
C ASP A 148 8.85 -18.84 12.29
N ARG A 149 9.45 -20.02 12.12
CA ARG A 149 10.83 -20.17 11.65
C ARG A 149 10.89 -20.01 10.15
N ILE A 150 11.88 -19.27 9.67
CA ILE A 150 12.11 -19.09 8.24
C ILE A 150 12.65 -20.38 7.64
N ASN A 151 11.86 -20.99 6.76
CA ASN A 151 12.30 -22.09 5.91
C ASN A 151 12.89 -21.51 4.62
N PRO A 152 14.19 -21.73 4.31
CA PRO A 152 14.79 -21.19 3.09
C PRO A 152 14.13 -21.72 1.82
N TYR A 153 13.48 -22.88 1.87
CA TYR A 153 12.79 -23.51 0.74
C TYR A 153 11.31 -23.10 0.65
N GLU A 154 10.86 -22.16 1.47
CA GLU A 154 9.53 -21.58 1.35
C GLU A 154 9.61 -20.13 0.91
N CYS A 155 8.51 -19.63 0.34
CA CYS A 155 8.35 -18.23 0.05
C CYS A 155 8.59 -17.38 1.31
N TYR A 156 9.40 -16.34 1.19
CA TYR A 156 9.58 -15.32 2.20
C TYR A 156 9.16 -13.97 1.64
N LEU A 157 8.32 -13.24 2.38
CA LEU A 157 7.85 -11.90 2.02
C LEU A 157 8.22 -10.93 3.12
N MET A 158 8.74 -9.77 2.70
CA MET A 158 8.99 -8.65 3.57
C MET A 158 8.31 -7.41 3.00
N ASP A 159 7.34 -6.86 3.73
CA ASP A 159 6.72 -5.56 3.46
C ASP A 159 7.12 -4.58 4.55
N SER A 160 7.78 -3.50 4.17
CA SER A 160 8.32 -2.57 5.14
C SER A 160 8.37 -1.14 4.61
N GLY A 161 8.30 -0.20 5.53
CA GLY A 161 8.49 1.19 5.24
C GLY A 161 9.11 1.95 6.40
N SER A 162 9.58 3.15 6.12
CA SER A 162 10.30 3.98 7.08
C SER A 162 9.91 5.44 6.92
N GLN A 163 9.89 6.16 8.04
CA GLN A 163 9.91 7.62 8.08
C GLN A 163 11.37 8.07 8.13
N TYR A 164 11.80 8.81 7.11
CA TYR A 164 13.06 9.55 7.08
C TYR A 164 12.78 11.05 7.18
N MET A 165 13.78 11.85 7.56
CA MET A 165 13.65 13.32 7.66
C MET A 165 13.12 14.00 6.39
N PHE A 166 13.32 13.37 5.23
CA PHE A 166 13.03 13.94 3.93
C PHE A 166 12.03 13.12 3.10
N GLY A 167 11.40 12.09 3.69
CA GLY A 167 10.38 11.30 2.98
C GLY A 167 9.93 10.03 3.72
N THR A 168 8.88 9.42 3.20
CA THR A 168 8.33 8.15 3.69
C THR A 168 8.54 7.07 2.63
N THR A 169 9.01 5.90 3.04
CA THR A 169 9.14 4.72 2.17
C THR A 169 8.08 3.68 2.48
N ASP A 170 7.82 2.87 1.46
CA ASP A 170 6.95 1.69 1.47
C ASP A 170 7.48 0.76 0.36
N THR A 171 7.87 -0.46 0.71
CA THR A 171 8.51 -1.42 -0.20
C THR A 171 8.29 -2.85 0.25
N THR A 172 7.68 -3.63 -0.65
CA THR A 172 7.55 -5.08 -0.52
C THR A 172 8.54 -5.81 -1.42
N ARG A 173 9.12 -6.90 -0.90
CA ARG A 173 9.90 -7.89 -1.67
C ARG A 173 9.50 -9.30 -1.27
N THR A 174 9.38 -10.15 -2.28
CA THR A 174 9.19 -11.59 -2.11
C THR A 174 10.42 -12.29 -2.65
N VAL A 175 11.00 -13.18 -1.84
CA VAL A 175 12.23 -13.90 -2.16
C VAL A 175 12.06 -15.38 -1.78
N LEU A 176 12.83 -16.22 -2.46
CA LEU A 176 13.04 -17.61 -2.10
C LEU A 176 14.56 -17.76 -1.91
N PHE A 177 14.98 -18.11 -0.69
CA PHE A 177 16.41 -18.16 -0.36
C PHE A 177 17.08 -19.44 -0.84
N GLY A 178 16.39 -20.57 -0.70
CA GLY A 178 16.90 -21.90 -0.99
C GLY A 178 16.94 -22.23 -2.47
N ASP A 179 17.91 -23.07 -2.85
CA ASP A 179 18.02 -23.64 -4.19
C ASP A 179 17.61 -25.11 -4.14
N PHE A 180 16.38 -25.41 -4.58
CA PHE A 180 15.83 -26.77 -4.63
C PHE A 180 16.69 -27.75 -5.45
N LYS A 181 17.46 -27.24 -6.43
CA LYS A 181 18.33 -28.09 -7.27
C LYS A 181 19.57 -28.59 -6.52
N LYS A 182 19.97 -27.89 -5.45
CA LYS A 182 21.18 -28.20 -4.67
C LYS A 182 20.85 -28.92 -3.36
N GLU A 183 19.58 -29.19 -3.08
CA GLU A 183 19.18 -29.83 -1.84
C GLU A 183 19.35 -31.36 -1.92
N ASN A 184 20.01 -31.93 -0.89
CA ASN A 184 20.18 -33.37 -0.75
C ASN A 184 18.95 -33.99 -0.06
N LYS A 185 17.82 -34.04 -0.79
CA LYS A 185 16.60 -34.76 -0.41
C LYS A 185 16.41 -36.06 -1.21
N GLU A 186 15.63 -36.98 -0.64
CA GLU A 186 15.12 -38.15 -1.35
C GLU A 186 14.24 -37.72 -2.54
N GLU A 187 14.19 -38.55 -3.58
CA GLU A 187 13.59 -38.18 -4.88
C GLU A 187 12.07 -37.97 -4.81
N SER A 188 11.39 -38.63 -3.88
CA SER A 188 9.96 -38.43 -3.60
C SER A 188 9.65 -37.07 -2.97
N ASP A 189 10.49 -36.62 -2.04
CA ASP A 189 10.31 -35.32 -1.39
C ASP A 189 10.64 -34.17 -2.36
N LYS A 190 11.63 -34.39 -3.25
CA LYS A 190 11.96 -33.44 -4.32
C LYS A 190 10.82 -33.20 -5.30
N PHE A 191 9.97 -34.19 -5.56
CA PHE A 191 8.88 -34.03 -6.53
C PHE A 191 7.84 -32.99 -6.07
N LEU A 192 7.35 -33.12 -4.83
CA LEU A 192 6.39 -32.17 -4.24
C LEU A 192 7.00 -30.77 -4.07
N ASP A 193 8.27 -30.71 -3.70
CA ASP A 193 9.04 -29.47 -3.58
C ASP A 193 9.15 -28.75 -4.93
N MET A 194 9.36 -29.48 -6.02
CA MET A 194 9.48 -28.92 -7.37
C MET A 194 8.14 -28.40 -7.92
N GLU A 195 7.02 -29.09 -7.67
CA GLU A 195 5.68 -28.59 -8.06
C GLU A 195 5.35 -27.27 -7.34
N TYR A 196 5.62 -27.20 -6.03
CA TYR A 196 5.49 -25.96 -5.26
C TYR A 196 6.39 -24.84 -5.83
N TYR A 197 7.66 -25.15 -6.09
CA TYR A 197 8.62 -24.20 -6.64
C TYR A 197 8.17 -23.64 -8.00
N GLU A 198 7.75 -24.51 -8.92
CA GLU A 198 7.29 -24.10 -10.26
C GLU A 198 6.06 -23.19 -10.16
N LYS A 199 5.11 -23.53 -9.29
CA LYS A 199 3.93 -22.70 -9.03
C LYS A 199 4.32 -21.34 -8.46
N LEU A 200 5.23 -21.31 -7.47
CA LEU A 200 5.69 -20.07 -6.84
C LEU A 200 6.38 -19.14 -7.85
N VAL A 201 7.31 -19.68 -8.65
CA VAL A 201 8.01 -18.92 -9.69
C VAL A 201 7.04 -18.39 -10.74
N HIS A 202 6.08 -19.20 -11.16
CA HIS A 202 5.07 -18.80 -12.13
C HIS A 202 4.19 -17.67 -11.61
N ASP A 203 3.62 -17.82 -10.41
CA ASP A 203 2.76 -16.80 -9.79
C ASP A 203 3.54 -15.49 -9.54
N ASN A 204 4.78 -15.57 -9.03
CA ASN A 204 5.65 -14.41 -8.85
C ASN A 204 5.97 -13.73 -10.18
N THR A 205 6.20 -14.50 -11.26
CA THR A 205 6.43 -13.96 -12.60
C THR A 205 5.22 -13.22 -13.15
N LEU A 206 4.00 -13.70 -12.90
CA LEU A 206 2.77 -12.99 -13.30
C LEU A 206 2.63 -11.65 -12.57
N VAL A 207 2.89 -11.64 -11.25
CA VAL A 207 2.89 -10.41 -10.45
C VAL A 207 3.94 -9.43 -10.95
N LEU A 208 5.16 -9.90 -11.24
CA LEU A 208 6.23 -9.07 -11.79
C LEU A 208 5.88 -8.50 -13.18
N LYS A 209 5.29 -9.31 -14.06
CA LYS A 209 4.79 -8.84 -15.36
C LYS A 209 3.76 -7.73 -15.18
N CYS A 210 2.82 -7.89 -14.26
CA CYS A 210 1.84 -6.86 -13.94
C CYS A 210 2.48 -5.57 -13.40
N HIS A 211 3.43 -5.69 -12.47
CA HIS A 211 4.17 -4.56 -11.91
C HIS A 211 4.91 -3.79 -13.00
N LEU A 212 5.66 -4.50 -13.86
CA LEU A 212 6.38 -3.89 -14.97
C LEU A 212 5.43 -3.27 -15.99
N ASN A 213 4.30 -3.91 -16.28
CA ASN A 213 3.28 -3.39 -17.20
C ASN A 213 2.78 -2.01 -16.77
N VAL A 214 2.55 -1.82 -15.47
CA VAL A 214 2.18 -0.52 -14.91
C VAL A 214 3.33 0.49 -15.03
N MET A 215 4.55 0.08 -14.67
CA MET A 215 5.72 0.96 -14.58
C MET A 215 6.23 1.47 -15.94
N ILE A 216 6.18 0.64 -16.99
CA ILE A 216 6.72 0.99 -18.31
C ILE A 216 5.66 1.57 -19.27
N SER A 217 4.40 1.58 -18.85
CA SER A 217 3.30 2.14 -19.65
C SER A 217 3.36 3.66 -19.72
N SER A 218 3.01 4.20 -20.88
CA SER A 218 2.77 5.64 -21.06
C SER A 218 1.33 5.98 -20.68
N TYR A 219 1.16 7.06 -19.91
CA TYR A 219 -0.15 7.55 -19.48
C TYR A 219 -0.39 8.98 -19.94
N SER A 220 -1.64 9.27 -20.31
CA SER A 220 -2.12 10.64 -20.56
C SER A 220 -2.64 11.28 -19.27
N LYS A 221 -2.75 12.61 -19.24
CA LYS A 221 -3.36 13.32 -18.09
C LYS A 221 -4.84 12.98 -17.86
N ASN A 222 -5.51 12.45 -18.88
CA ASN A 222 -6.93 12.06 -18.83
C ASN A 222 -7.12 10.59 -18.46
N ASP A 223 -6.04 9.82 -18.32
CA ASP A 223 -6.11 8.42 -17.94
C ASP A 223 -6.58 8.31 -16.49
N THR A 224 -7.47 7.35 -16.23
CA THR A 224 -8.03 7.16 -14.90
C THR A 224 -7.23 6.13 -14.10
N TRP A 225 -7.37 6.15 -12.77
CA TRP A 225 -6.70 5.17 -11.91
C TRP A 225 -7.20 3.75 -12.18
N GLU A 226 -8.44 3.56 -12.62
CA GLU A 226 -9.00 2.26 -13.01
C GLU A 226 -8.22 1.66 -14.19
N MET A 227 -7.74 2.49 -15.12
CA MET A 227 -6.90 2.02 -16.22
C MET A 227 -5.51 1.56 -15.75
N VAL A 228 -4.98 2.20 -14.70
CA VAL A 228 -3.71 1.80 -14.08
C VAL A 228 -3.89 0.47 -13.33
N ASP A 229 -4.95 0.35 -12.53
CA ASP A 229 -5.29 -0.89 -11.80
C ASP A 229 -5.56 -2.06 -12.76
N SER A 230 -6.32 -1.83 -13.84
CA SER A 230 -6.59 -2.85 -14.86
C SER A 230 -5.30 -3.39 -15.50
N ARG A 231 -4.33 -2.52 -15.80
CA ARG A 231 -3.00 -2.94 -16.30
C ARG A 231 -2.22 -3.75 -15.27
N GLY A 232 -2.34 -3.38 -13.99
CA GLY A 232 -1.76 -4.08 -12.85
C GLY A 232 -2.37 -5.47 -12.58
N ARG A 233 -3.47 -5.83 -13.25
CA ARG A 233 -4.12 -7.14 -13.14
C ARG A 233 -4.06 -7.98 -14.41
N GLU A 234 -3.65 -7.40 -15.53
CA GLU A 234 -3.83 -7.96 -16.86
C GLU A 234 -3.36 -9.42 -17.00
N PHE A 235 -2.14 -9.72 -16.54
CA PHE A 235 -1.56 -11.06 -16.68
C PHE A 235 -2.14 -12.07 -15.70
N LEU A 236 -2.57 -11.63 -14.53
CA LEU A 236 -3.24 -12.49 -13.55
C LEU A 236 -4.62 -12.90 -14.06
N LEU A 237 -5.40 -11.95 -14.58
CA LEU A 237 -6.75 -12.19 -15.08
C LEU A 237 -6.77 -13.17 -16.27
N LYS A 238 -5.72 -13.19 -17.10
CA LYS A 238 -5.57 -14.17 -18.19
C LYS A 238 -5.50 -15.62 -17.69
N GLU A 239 -5.15 -15.84 -16.42
CA GLU A 239 -5.12 -17.15 -15.77
C GLU A 239 -6.22 -17.31 -14.71
N ASN A 240 -7.27 -16.49 -14.74
CA ASN A 240 -8.35 -16.47 -13.75
C ASN A 240 -7.84 -16.26 -12.31
N LYS A 241 -6.73 -15.51 -12.16
CA LYS A 241 -6.18 -15.09 -10.87
C LYS A 241 -6.45 -13.61 -10.64
N ASP A 242 -6.56 -13.24 -9.37
CA ASP A 242 -6.70 -11.85 -8.95
C ASP A 242 -6.15 -11.65 -7.54
N TYR A 243 -5.86 -10.41 -7.15
CA TYR A 243 -5.55 -10.03 -5.77
C TYR A 243 -6.69 -9.20 -5.18
N GLY A 244 -6.98 -9.39 -3.89
CA GLY A 244 -8.19 -8.87 -3.23
C GLY A 244 -8.43 -7.35 -3.41
N PRO A 245 -9.68 -6.88 -3.21
CA PRO A 245 -10.13 -5.53 -3.56
C PRO A 245 -9.48 -4.38 -2.76
N PHE A 246 -8.62 -4.69 -1.79
CA PHE A 246 -8.01 -3.73 -0.86
C PHE A 246 -6.58 -3.32 -1.22
N PHE A 247 -6.01 -3.83 -2.31
CA PHE A 247 -4.58 -3.66 -2.61
C PHE A 247 -4.17 -2.25 -3.04
N ILE A 248 -5.12 -1.31 -3.22
CA ILE A 248 -4.78 0.07 -3.61
C ILE A 248 -5.60 1.12 -2.82
N PRO A 249 -5.39 1.31 -1.51
CA PRO A 249 -5.94 2.46 -0.80
C PRO A 249 -5.28 3.78 -1.26
N TRP A 250 -4.04 3.72 -1.73
CA TRP A 250 -3.25 4.91 -2.08
C TRP A 250 -3.63 5.57 -3.41
N CYS A 251 -3.99 4.82 -4.47
CA CYS A 251 -4.43 5.43 -5.74
C CYS A 251 -5.76 6.18 -5.63
N ARG A 252 -6.64 5.85 -4.68
CA ARG A 252 -7.85 6.66 -4.42
C ARG A 252 -7.54 8.10 -3.99
N THR A 253 -6.31 8.37 -3.54
CA THR A 253 -5.89 9.69 -3.02
C THR A 253 -5.12 10.51 -4.07
N PHE A 254 -4.59 9.89 -5.14
CA PHE A 254 -3.68 10.57 -6.06
C PHE A 254 -4.30 11.11 -7.35
N PHE A 255 -5.49 10.67 -7.75
CA PHE A 255 -6.11 11.13 -8.99
C PHE A 255 -7.58 11.53 -8.80
N LYS A 256 -7.76 12.75 -8.30
CA LYS A 256 -8.89 13.60 -8.71
C LYS A 256 -8.30 14.89 -9.28
N CYS A 257 -7.91 14.86 -10.56
CA CYS A 257 -7.66 16.10 -11.28
C CYS A 257 -8.98 16.62 -11.84
N SER A 258 -9.32 17.83 -11.37
CA SER A 258 -10.27 18.84 -11.89
C SER A 258 -11.60 18.36 -12.45
#